data_AF-A0A1Y5JVE3-F1
#
_entry.id   AF-A0A1Y5JVE3-F1
#
_cell.length_a   1.000
_cell.length_b   1.000
_cell.length_c   1.000
_cell.angle_alpha   90.00
_cell.angle_beta   90.00
_cell.angle_gamma   90.00
#
_symmetry.space_group_name_H-M   'P 1'
#
loop_
_entity.id
_entity.type
_entity.pdbx_description
1 polymer ?
#
loop_
_entity_poly.entity_id
_entity_poly.type
_entity_poly.pdbx_seq_one_letter_code
_entity_poly.pdbx_strand_id
1 'polypeptide(L)' 'MNQTHESVSDTGLRPEESTCTNTSCCPPPQSPQVRTAPKICRNDPCVCGNGRKYKKCCGKNA' A
#
# COMPACT_ATOMS: atom_id res chain seq x y z
N MET A 1 -1.04 11.95 34.89
CA MET A 1 -0.62 11.74 33.49
C MET A 1 -1.82 11.21 32.72
N ASN A 2 -2.59 12.13 32.16
CA ASN A 2 -3.86 11.85 31.49
C ASN A 2 -4.02 13.03 30.54
N GLN A 3 -3.42 12.88 29.35
CA GLN A 3 -3.39 13.92 28.35
C GLN A 3 -4.79 14.07 27.75
N THR A 4 -5.25 15.32 27.78
CA THR A 4 -6.51 15.82 27.24
C THR A 4 -6.58 15.60 25.73
N HIS A 5 -7.69 15.05 25.26
CA HIS A 5 -8.05 15.00 23.86
C HIS A 5 -8.47 16.40 23.41
N GLU A 6 -7.56 17.13 22.75
CA GLU A 6 -7.90 18.36 22.05
C GLU A 6 -8.71 18.06 20.79
N SER A 7 -9.84 18.74 20.72
CA SER A 7 -10.79 18.82 19.63
C SER A 7 -10.13 19.27 18.32
N VAL A 8 -10.02 18.36 17.35
CA VAL A 8 -9.84 18.73 15.94
C VAL A 8 -11.16 19.25 15.41
N SER A 9 -11.19 20.55 15.13
CA SER A 9 -12.31 21.25 14.49
C SER A 9 -12.55 20.71 13.08
N ASP A 10 -13.65 19.99 12.96
CA ASP A 10 -14.43 19.79 11.75
C ASP A 10 -14.64 21.14 11.03
N THR A 11 -13.81 21.44 10.03
CA THR A 11 -14.09 22.49 9.05
C THR A 11 -13.80 21.94 7.66
N GLY A 12 -14.89 21.51 7.01
CA GLY A 12 -15.08 21.50 5.56
C GLY A 12 -13.90 21.03 4.70
N LEU A 13 -13.85 19.73 4.42
CA LEU A 13 -13.15 19.23 3.23
C LEU A 13 -13.80 19.84 1.98
N ARG A 14 -13.21 20.91 1.42
CA ARG A 14 -13.50 21.36 0.06
C ARG A 14 -13.12 20.24 -0.91
N PRO A 15 -14.01 19.78 -1.83
CA PRO A 15 -13.72 18.60 -2.67
C PRO A 15 -12.67 18.82 -3.77
N GLU A 16 -12.16 20.03 -3.96
CA GLU A 16 -11.49 20.42 -5.22
C GLU A 16 -9.99 20.72 -5.12
N GLU A 17 -9.37 20.68 -3.93
CA GLU A 17 -7.92 20.90 -3.78
C GLU A 17 -7.23 19.78 -2.97
N SER A 18 -7.64 18.52 -3.18
CA SER A 18 -6.95 17.35 -2.61
C SER A 18 -6.15 16.57 -3.64
N THR A 19 -5.83 17.16 -4.79
CA THR A 19 -4.88 16.56 -5.74
C THR A 19 -3.49 17.11 -5.44
N CYS A 20 -2.55 16.22 -5.08
CA CYS A 20 -1.15 16.60 -4.90
C CYS A 20 -0.57 17.07 -6.24
N THR A 21 -0.59 18.37 -6.52
CA THR A 21 0.04 18.92 -7.74
C THR A 21 1.56 19.03 -7.61
N ASN A 22 2.10 18.79 -6.41
CA ASN A 22 3.53 18.88 -6.15
C ASN A 22 4.26 17.67 -6.75
N THR A 23 4.93 17.89 -7.88
CA THR A 23 5.76 16.88 -8.58
C THR A 23 6.94 16.39 -7.73
N SER A 24 7.32 17.11 -6.67
CA SER A 24 8.31 16.62 -5.69
C SER A 24 7.76 15.50 -4.80
N CYS A 25 6.45 15.41 -4.61
CA CYS A 25 5.78 14.38 -3.79
C CYS A 25 5.19 13.25 -4.65
N CYS A 26 4.65 13.61 -5.82
CA CYS A 26 3.93 12.70 -6.71
C CYS A 26 4.66 12.66 -8.08
N PRO A 27 5.53 11.66 -8.35
CA PRO A 27 6.27 11.55 -9.60
C PRO A 27 5.32 11.31 -10.80
N PRO A 28 5.75 11.62 -12.05
CA PRO A 28 4.91 11.44 -13.23
C PRO A 28 4.51 9.98 -13.43
N PRO A 29 3.38 9.72 -14.13
CA PRO A 29 2.90 8.36 -14.38
C PRO A 29 3.94 7.54 -15.14
N GLN A 30 4.27 6.36 -14.60
CA GLN A 30 5.19 5.42 -15.23
C GLN A 30 4.43 4.51 -16.22
N SER A 31 5.13 4.04 -17.25
CA SER A 31 4.59 3.04 -18.18
C SER A 31 4.33 1.70 -17.46
N PRO A 32 3.23 0.98 -17.77
CA PRO A 32 2.96 -0.33 -17.19
C PRO A 32 4.11 -1.32 -17.44
N GLN A 33 4.60 -1.97 -16.37
CA GLN A 33 5.57 -3.05 -16.49
C GLN A 33 4.86 -4.40 -16.58
N VAL A 34 5.17 -5.17 -17.63
CA VAL A 34 4.70 -6.55 -17.76
C VAL A 34 5.60 -7.46 -16.93
N ARG A 35 5.01 -8.25 -16.04
CA ARG A 35 5.74 -9.21 -15.21
C ARG A 35 6.07 -10.44 -16.03
N THR A 36 7.33 -10.89 -15.99
CA THR A 36 7.75 -12.17 -16.57
C THR A 36 7.35 -13.36 -15.70
N ALA A 37 7.33 -13.15 -14.37
CA ALA A 37 6.94 -14.17 -13.40
C ALA A 37 5.42 -14.19 -13.13
N PRO A 38 4.86 -15.36 -12.81
CA PRO A 38 3.45 -15.49 -12.47
C PRO A 38 3.08 -14.67 -11.23
N LYS A 39 1.86 -14.12 -11.23
CA LYS A 39 1.32 -13.41 -10.07
C LYS A 39 0.93 -14.43 -8.99
N ILE A 40 1.78 -14.55 -7.97
CA ILE A 40 1.46 -15.35 -6.79
C ILE A 40 0.59 -14.55 -5.82
N CYS A 41 -0.58 -15.08 -5.47
CA CYS A 41 -1.42 -14.44 -4.45
C CYS A 41 -0.90 -14.77 -3.05
N ARG A 42 -1.14 -13.86 -2.11
CA ARG A 42 -0.68 -13.97 -0.71
C ARG A 42 -1.14 -15.27 -0.01
N ASN A 43 -2.27 -15.84 -0.43
CA ASN A 43 -2.83 -17.07 0.14
C ASN A 43 -2.50 -18.36 -0.62
N ASP A 44 -1.89 -18.27 -1.80
CA ASP A 44 -1.58 -19.43 -2.65
C ASP A 44 -0.47 -20.29 -2.03
N PRO A 45 -0.34 -21.58 -2.42
CA PRO A 45 0.79 -22.39 -2.00
C PRO A 45 2.12 -21.75 -2.39
N CYS A 46 3.10 -21.82 -1.48
CA CYS A 46 4.43 -21.28 -1.71
C CYS A 46 5.13 -22.03 -2.85
N VAL A 47 5.66 -21.29 -3.83
CA VAL A 47 6.51 -21.82 -4.92
C VAL A 47 7.78 -22.53 -4.44
N CYS A 48 8.15 -22.35 -3.17
CA CYS A 48 9.23 -23.07 -2.51
C CYS A 48 8.91 -24.54 -2.19
N GLY A 49 7.68 -25.00 -2.44
CA GLY A 49 7.31 -26.43 -2.33
C GLY A 49 7.01 -26.92 -0.91
N ASN A 50 7.00 -26.05 0.10
CA ASN A 50 6.75 -26.47 1.49
C ASN A 50 5.27 -26.64 1.87
N GLY A 51 4.34 -26.47 0.93
CA GLY A 51 2.90 -26.58 1.15
C GLY A 51 2.27 -25.48 2.00
N ARG A 52 3.04 -24.50 2.50
CA ARG A 52 2.51 -23.37 3.28
C ARG A 52 2.01 -22.26 2.35
N LYS A 53 1.06 -21.46 2.81
CA LYS A 53 0.62 -20.23 2.09
C LYS A 53 1.79 -19.28 1.89
N TYR A 54 1.89 -18.61 0.75
CA TYR A 54 2.99 -17.69 0.39
C TYR A 54 3.26 -16.66 1.50
N LYS A 55 2.21 -16.05 2.08
CA LYS A 55 2.32 -15.10 3.20
C LYS A 55 2.92 -15.60 4.50
N LYS A 56 2.91 -16.93 4.69
CA LYS A 56 3.48 -17.59 5.87
C LYS A 56 4.85 -18.19 5.57
N CYS A 57 5.39 -18.01 4.36
CA CYS A 57 6.69 -18.50 3.93
C CYS A 57 7.51 -17.39 3.24
N CYS A 58 7.76 -17.50 1.93
CA CYS A 58 8.62 -16.56 1.20
C CYS A 58 8.07 -15.13 1.21
N GLY A 59 6.75 -14.96 1.26
CA GLY A 59 6.07 -13.67 1.36
C GLY A 59 5.86 -13.17 2.79
N LYS A 60 6.56 -13.72 3.80
CA LYS A 60 6.43 -13.29 5.19
C LYS A 60 7.05 -11.90 5.43
N ASN A 61 8.14 -11.59 4.72
CA ASN A 61 8.91 -10.34 4.85
C ASN A 61 9.16 -9.66 3.47
N ALA A 62 8.41 -10.06 2.45
CA ALA A 62 8.50 -9.51 1.10
C ALA A 62 7.60 -8.29 0.92
#